data_AF-A0A1N6TT17-F1
#
_entry.id   AF-A0A1N6TT17-F1
#
_cell.length_a   1.000
_cell.length_b   1.000
_cell.length_c   1.000
_cell.angle_alpha   90.00
_cell.angle_beta   90.00
_cell.angle_gamma   90.00
#
_symmetry.space_group_name_H-M   'P 1'
#
loop_
_entity.id
_entity.type
_entity.pdbx_description
1 polymer ?
#
loop_
_entity_poly.entity_id
_entity_poly.type
_entity_poly.pdbx_seq_one_letter_code
_entity_poly.pdbx_strand_id
1 'polypeptide(L)'
;MLQRIPKFVRSFYFITGMLFLVWMLFFDSNDFITQYRMSRELRDKEKDKEYYLEKMAEVQQDREELMGNPELLEKFAREKYLMKRPGEDVFIVVPKKEE
;
A
#
# COMPACT_ATOMS: atom_id res chain seq x y z
N MET A 1 4.82 -4.93 55.12
CA MET A 1 5.21 -5.78 53.96
C MET A 1 6.41 -5.21 53.18
N LEU A 2 7.45 -4.69 53.85
CA LEU A 2 8.60 -4.04 53.17
C LEU A 2 9.93 -4.80 53.33
N GLN A 3 9.89 -6.04 53.85
CA GLN A 3 11.08 -6.82 54.21
C GLN A 3 11.59 -7.75 53.09
N ARG A 4 10.96 -7.77 51.91
CA ARG A 4 11.34 -8.64 50.77
C ARG A 4 11.81 -7.88 49.53
N ILE A 5 12.26 -6.63 49.68
CA ILE A 5 12.86 -5.90 48.55
C ILE A 5 14.37 -6.15 48.59
N PRO A 6 14.94 -6.77 47.54
CA PRO A 6 16.39 -7.01 47.47
C PRO A 6 17.19 -5.71 47.64
N LYS A 7 18.39 -5.79 48.25
CA LYS A 7 19.21 -4.60 48.53
C LYS A 7 19.59 -3.82 47.26
N PHE A 8 19.71 -4.49 46.12
CA PHE A 8 20.05 -3.85 44.84
C PHE A 8 18.96 -2.90 44.35
N VAL A 9 17.67 -3.19 44.60
CA VAL A 9 16.55 -2.34 44.15
C VAL A 9 16.46 -1.02 44.90
N ARG A 10 17.17 -0.89 46.03
CA ARG A 10 17.28 0.35 46.83
C ARG A 10 18.52 1.17 46.48
N SER A 11 19.40 0.66 45.62
CA SER A 11 20.57 1.41 45.16
C SER A 11 20.12 2.59 44.29
N PHE A 12 20.63 3.79 44.57
CA PHE A 12 20.37 4.97 43.75
C PHE A 12 20.67 4.70 42.27
N TYR A 13 21.78 4.00 41.98
CA TYR A 13 22.17 3.64 40.61
C TYR A 13 21.16 2.72 39.93
N PHE A 14 20.55 1.79 40.68
CA PHE A 14 19.54 0.88 40.12
C PHE A 14 18.23 1.61 39.82
N ILE A 15 17.78 2.46 40.73
CA ILE A 15 16.54 3.23 40.55
C ILE A 15 16.71 4.23 39.39
N THR A 16 17.81 4.98 39.37
CA THR A 16 18.12 5.93 38.29
C THR A 16 18.31 5.21 36.95
N GLY A 17 18.99 4.05 36.93
CA GLY A 17 19.15 3.23 35.74
C GLY A 17 17.82 2.66 35.24
N MET A 18 16.96 2.19 36.13
CA MET A 18 15.63 1.69 35.77
C MET A 18 14.74 2.81 35.24
N LEU A 19 14.75 3.99 35.87
CA LEU A 19 14.04 5.16 35.37
C LEU A 19 14.56 5.61 34.01
N PHE A 20 15.87 5.56 33.79
CA PHE A 20 16.48 5.86 32.49
C PHE A 20 16.07 4.84 31.42
N LEU A 21 16.04 3.53 31.75
CA LEU A 21 15.55 2.50 30.83
C LEU A 21 14.08 2.68 30.49
N VAL A 22 13.23 2.96 31.49
CA VAL A 22 11.81 3.27 31.27
C VAL A 22 11.68 4.54 30.41
N TRP A 23 12.49 5.56 30.65
CA TRP A 23 12.50 6.78 29.83
C TRP A 23 12.84 6.47 28.37
N MET A 24 13.93 5.74 28.14
CA MET A 24 14.37 5.32 26.81
C MET A 24 13.37 4.42 26.08
N LEU A 25 12.57 3.63 26.80
CA LEU A 25 11.60 2.71 26.20
C LEU A 25 10.24 3.35 25.90
N PHE A 26 9.80 4.34 26.70
CA PHE A 26 8.44 4.89 26.63
C PHE A 26 8.36 6.36 26.20
N PHE A 27 9.40 7.16 26.45
CA PHE A 27 9.38 8.60 26.19
C PHE A 27 10.32 9.02 25.05
N ASP A 28 11.22 8.13 24.62
CA ASP A 28 12.08 8.37 23.45
C ASP A 28 11.33 8.15 22.13
N SER A 29 11.66 8.92 21.10
CA SER A 29 11.03 8.86 19.77
C SER A 29 11.17 7.52 19.05
N ASN A 30 12.06 6.64 19.51
CA ASN A 30 12.23 5.28 19.00
C ASN A 30 11.46 4.23 19.81
N ASP A 31 10.39 4.64 20.50
CA ASP A 31 9.53 3.71 21.20
C ASP A 31 8.94 2.64 20.25
N PHE A 32 8.56 1.50 20.83
CA PHE A 32 8.07 0.34 20.08
C PHE A 32 6.81 0.65 19.25
N ILE A 33 5.94 1.55 19.72
CA ILE A 33 4.71 1.94 19.03
C ILE A 33 5.04 2.76 17.78
N THR A 34 6.01 3.66 17.89
CA THR A 34 6.50 4.46 16.77
C THR A 34 7.15 3.58 15.72
N GLN A 35 8.01 2.63 16.10
CA GLN A 35 8.62 1.69 15.15
C GLN A 35 7.57 0.81 14.44
N TYR A 36 6.56 0.34 15.18
CA TYR A 36 5.47 -0.45 14.60
C TYR A 36 4.68 0.37 13.57
N ARG A 37 4.30 1.61 13.92
CA ARG A 37 3.56 2.52 13.04
C ARG A 37 4.36 2.90 11.80
N MET A 38 5.64 3.22 11.94
CA MET A 38 6.54 3.48 10.81
C MET A 38 6.65 2.26 9.89
N SER A 39 6.75 1.06 10.46
CA SER A 39 6.81 -0.18 9.68
C SER A 39 5.50 -0.46 8.94
N ARG A 40 4.34 -0.09 9.50
CA ARG A 40 3.06 -0.13 8.81
C ARG A 40 3.01 0.87 7.66
N GLU A 41 3.36 2.12 7.95
CA GLU A 41 3.36 3.19 6.96
C GLU A 41 4.31 2.89 5.79
N LEU A 42 5.47 2.29 6.07
CA LEU A 42 6.39 1.83 5.03
C LEU A 42 5.73 0.81 4.09
N ARG A 43 5.07 -0.21 4.64
CA ARG A 43 4.38 -1.22 3.83
C ARG A 43 3.23 -0.63 3.02
N ASP A 44 2.48 0.30 3.60
CA ASP A 44 1.38 0.97 2.90
C ASP A 44 1.94 1.80 1.72
N LYS A 45 3.03 2.54 1.92
CA LYS A 45 3.73 3.27 0.84
C LYS A 45 4.31 2.35 -0.23
N GLU A 46 4.85 1.20 0.15
CA GLU A 46 5.36 0.20 -0.81
C GLU A 46 4.23 -0.38 -1.67
N LYS A 47 3.09 -0.69 -1.06
CA LYS A 47 1.90 -1.14 -1.77
C LYS A 47 1.37 -0.08 -2.74
N ASP A 48 1.31 1.18 -2.30
CA ASP A 48 0.91 2.29 -3.16
C ASP A 48 1.87 2.44 -4.34
N LYS A 49 3.19 2.34 -4.09
CA LYS A 49 4.20 2.37 -5.14
C LYS A 49 3.98 1.27 -6.18
N GLU A 50 3.77 0.03 -5.74
CA GLU A 50 3.53 -1.10 -6.65
C GLU A 50 2.26 -0.89 -7.48
N TYR A 51 1.16 -0.45 -6.84
CA TYR A 51 -0.08 -0.11 -7.52
C TYR A 51 0.12 0.96 -8.62
N TYR A 52 0.84 2.05 -8.32
CA TYR A 52 1.06 3.10 -9.31
C TYR A 52 2.00 2.66 -10.44
N LEU A 53 2.99 1.81 -10.16
CA LEU A 53 3.86 1.25 -11.22
C LEU A 53 3.05 0.39 -12.20
N GLU A 54 2.13 -0.44 -11.70
CA GLU A 54 1.21 -1.21 -12.53
C GLU A 54 0.31 -0.30 -13.37
N LYS A 55 -0.29 0.73 -12.75
CA LYS A 55 -1.12 1.70 -13.47
C LYS A 55 -0.35 2.51 -14.50
N MET A 56 0.90 2.85 -14.25
CA MET A 56 1.74 3.51 -15.24
C MET A 56 1.99 2.61 -16.44
N ALA A 57 2.22 1.31 -16.23
CA ALA A 57 2.38 0.36 -17.33
C ALA A 57 1.10 0.22 -18.17
N GLU A 58 -0.06 0.10 -17.51
CA GLU A 58 -1.37 0.07 -18.18
C GLU A 58 -1.61 1.33 -19.02
N VAL A 59 -1.42 2.52 -18.44
CA VAL A 59 -1.63 3.80 -19.14
C VAL A 59 -0.64 3.99 -20.28
N GLN A 60 0.60 3.53 -20.14
CA GLN A 60 1.59 3.60 -21.21
C GLN A 60 1.17 2.72 -22.40
N GLN A 61 0.65 1.51 -22.14
CA GLN A 61 0.11 0.64 -23.17
C GLN A 61 -1.10 1.29 -23.86
N ASP A 62 -2.08 1.78 -23.09
CA ASP A 62 -3.26 2.47 -23.63
C ASP A 62 -2.85 3.67 -24.50
N ARG A 63 -1.82 4.42 -24.07
CA ARG A 63 -1.29 5.55 -24.83
C ARG A 63 -0.68 5.12 -26.16
N GLU A 64 0.06 4.02 -26.19
CA GLU A 64 0.64 3.48 -27.44
C GLU A 64 -0.47 3.01 -28.40
N GLU A 65 -1.51 2.37 -27.88
CA GLU A 65 -2.68 1.97 -28.66
C GLU A 65 -3.47 3.18 -29.20
N LEU A 66 -3.58 4.27 -28.43
CA LEU A 66 -4.28 5.48 -28.85
C LEU A 66 -3.49 6.37 -29.82
N MET A 67 -2.17 6.50 -29.62
CA MET A 67 -1.31 7.47 -30.32
C MET A 67 -0.45 6.85 -31.44
N GLY A 68 -0.40 5.51 -31.52
CA GLY A 68 0.48 4.80 -32.45
C GLY A 68 0.07 4.94 -33.91
N ASN A 69 -1.20 4.67 -34.25
CA ASN A 69 -1.76 4.85 -35.58
C ASN A 69 -3.32 4.86 -35.56
N PRO A 70 -3.99 5.27 -36.65
CA PRO A 70 -5.46 5.31 -36.71
C PRO A 70 -6.15 3.94 -36.55
N GLU A 71 -5.52 2.84 -36.97
CA GLU A 71 -6.09 1.48 -36.86
C GLU A 71 -6.11 1.00 -35.40
N LEU A 72 -5.05 1.26 -34.64
CA LEU A 72 -4.96 0.96 -33.20
C LEU A 72 -5.96 1.79 -32.40
N LEU A 73 -6.15 3.06 -32.77
CA LEU A 73 -7.17 3.92 -32.17
C LEU A 73 -8.59 3.39 -32.43
N GLU A 74 -8.90 2.98 -33.66
CA GLU A 74 -10.20 2.38 -34.00
C GLU A 74 -10.41 1.07 -33.23
N LYS A 75 -9.38 0.21 -33.17
CA LYS A 75 -9.42 -1.04 -32.41
C LYS A 75 -9.70 -0.78 -30.94
N PHE A 76 -8.96 0.13 -30.31
CA PHE A 76 -9.15 0.50 -28.90
C PHE A 76 -10.56 1.05 -28.63
N ALA A 77 -11.06 1.94 -29.50
CA ALA A 77 -12.41 2.50 -29.39
C ALA A 77 -13.50 1.41 -29.52
N ARG A 78 -13.31 0.43 -30.40
CA ARG A 78 -14.24 -0.70 -30.60
C ARG A 78 -14.19 -1.71 -29.46
N GLU A 79 -13.01 -2.09 -28.98
CA GLU A 79 -12.86 -3.11 -27.94
C GLU A 79 -13.18 -2.57 -26.54
N LYS A 80 -12.69 -1.37 -26.22
CA LYS A 80 -12.85 -0.79 -24.87
C LYS A 80 -14.18 -0.08 -24.69
N TYR A 81 -14.63 0.66 -25.70
CA TYR A 81 -15.81 1.54 -25.61
C TYR A 81 -16.97 1.09 -26.49
N LEU A 82 -16.84 -0.02 -27.23
CA LEU A 82 -17.89 -0.55 -28.11
C LEU A 82 -18.39 0.48 -29.14
N MET A 83 -17.50 1.39 -29.57
CA MET A 83 -17.84 2.42 -30.54
C MET A 83 -18.18 1.79 -31.90
N LYS A 84 -19.14 2.40 -32.60
CA LYS A 84 -19.62 1.94 -33.90
C LYS A 84 -19.77 3.09 -34.88
N ARG A 85 -19.64 2.82 -36.18
CA ARG A 85 -19.94 3.82 -37.21
C ARG A 85 -21.46 3.93 -37.42
N PRO A 86 -21.95 5.06 -37.95
CA PRO A 86 -23.35 5.17 -38.36
C PRO A 86 -23.71 4.06 -39.36
N GLY A 87 -24.75 3.28 -39.07
CA GLY A 87 -25.17 2.13 -39.89
C GLY A 87 -24.54 0.78 -39.51
N GLU A 88 -23.65 0.72 -38.51
CA GLU A 88 -23.14 -0.54 -37.95
C GLU A 88 -23.95 -0.98 -36.71
N ASP A 89 -24.07 -2.29 -36.52
CA ASP A 89 -24.62 -2.91 -35.32
C ASP A 89 -23.54 -3.71 -34.58
N VAL A 90 -23.49 -3.56 -33.26
CA VAL A 90 -22.51 -4.21 -32.38
C VAL A 90 -23.24 -5.26 -31.55
N PHE A 91 -22.74 -6.50 -31.58
CA PHE A 91 -23.29 -7.62 -30.84
C PHE A 91 -22.31 -8.08 -29.77
N ILE A 92 -22.77 -8.25 -28.54
CA ILE A 92 -21.99 -8.82 -27.44
C ILE A 92 -22.46 -10.27 -27.27
N VAL A 93 -21.58 -11.23 -27.54
CA VAL A 93 -21.88 -12.65 -27.36
C VAL A 93 -21.57 -13.05 -25.92
N VAL A 94 -22.60 -13.30 -25.13
CA VAL A 94 -22.47 -13.80 -23.76
C VAL A 94 -22.67 -15.32 -23.78
N PRO A 95 -21.77 -16.12 -23.21
CA PRO A 95 -21.97 -17.56 -23.10
C PRO A 95 -23.24 -17.83 -22.28
N LYS A 96 -24.03 -18.81 -22.71
CA LYS A 96 -25.28 -19.18 -22.06
C LYS A 96 -24.96 -19.64 -20.63
N LYS A 97 -25.51 -18.95 -19.62
CA LYS A 97 -25.50 -19.47 -18.25
C LYS A 97 -26.33 -20.77 -18.25
N GLU A 98 -25.68 -21.89 -17.99
CA GLU A 98 -26.38 -23.09 -17.58
C GLU A 98 -26.92 -22.82 -16.16
N GLU A 99 -28.25 -22.85 -16.03
CA GLU A 99 -28.95 -22.78 -14.74
C GLU A 99 -28.87 -24.12 -14.01
#